data_AF-M2T7L6-F1
#
_entry.id   AF-M2T7L6-F1
#
_cell.length_a   1.000
_cell.length_b   1.000
_cell.length_c   1.000
_cell.angle_alpha   90.00
_cell.angle_beta   90.00
_cell.angle_gamma   90.00
#
_symmetry.space_group_name_H-M   'P 1'
#
loop_
_entity.id
_entity.type
_entity.pdbx_description
1 polymer ?
#
loop_
_entity_poly.entity_id
_entity_poly.type
_entity_poly.pdbx_seq_one_letter_code
_entity_poly.pdbx_strand_id
1 'polypeptide(L)'
;MTEGRCNCGGIKVSIPALPEKSIICYCSNCRRAGSSMGSIIYSPDKSEVTINDPDGNLKSYKDSDTKSGNTITRQFCSNCGCPIVSLVGSKLFLKGGLFEQIPIPGHKSFAEEEPSWMSILEPDDKKI
;
A
#
# COMPACT_ATOMS: atom_id res chain seq x y z
N MET A 1 2.57 18.81 -6.01
CA MET A 1 3.09 17.85 -5.02
C MET A 1 1.94 17.40 -4.15
N THR A 2 1.81 16.10 -4.01
CA THR A 2 0.88 15.47 -3.07
C THR A 2 1.68 14.89 -1.92
N GLU A 3 1.21 15.13 -0.69
CA GLU A 3 1.83 14.65 0.53
C GLU A 3 1.02 13.53 1.16
N GLY A 4 1.73 12.54 1.69
CA GLY A 4 1.21 11.48 2.52
C GLY A 4 2.03 11.37 3.79
N ARG A 5 1.51 10.66 4.79
CA ARG A 5 2.17 10.48 6.07
C ARG A 5 1.82 9.14 6.70
N CYS A 6 2.71 8.66 7.55
CA CYS A 6 2.33 7.58 8.46
C CYS A 6 1.30 8.07 9.49
N ASN A 7 0.63 7.13 10.17
CA ASN A 7 -0.42 7.45 11.13
C ASN A 7 0.04 8.43 12.23
N CYS A 8 1.24 8.24 12.78
CA CYS A 8 1.80 9.14 13.80
C CYS A 8 2.43 10.43 13.26
N GLY A 9 2.51 10.59 11.93
CA GLY A 9 3.06 11.79 11.28
C GLY A 9 4.60 11.92 11.27
N GLY A 10 5.32 11.00 11.91
CA GLY A 10 6.80 11.03 12.01
C GLY A 10 7.53 10.67 10.70
N ILE A 11 6.84 10.03 9.75
CA ILE A 11 7.34 9.80 8.39
C ILE A 11 6.38 10.49 7.43
N LYS A 12 6.91 11.36 6.57
CA LYS A 12 6.19 12.03 5.49
C LYS A 12 6.72 11.57 4.15
N VAL A 13 5.84 11.44 3.18
CA VAL A 13 6.19 11.08 1.81
C VAL A 13 5.59 12.10 0.86
N SER A 14 6.33 12.50 -0.16
CA SER A 14 5.79 13.33 -1.24
C SER A 14 6.09 12.77 -2.62
N ILE A 15 5.15 13.00 -3.53
CA ILE A 15 5.23 12.69 -4.97
C ILE A 15 4.67 13.88 -5.78
N PRO A 16 4.98 14.02 -7.09
CA PRO A 16 4.51 15.14 -7.89
C PRO A 16 2.98 15.26 -7.93
N ALA A 17 2.29 14.14 -8.15
CA ALA A 17 0.85 13.99 -8.17
C ALA A 17 0.45 12.52 -7.87
N LEU A 18 -0.79 12.28 -7.46
CA LEU A 18 -1.37 10.94 -7.39
C LEU A 18 -1.52 10.34 -8.80
N PRO A 19 -1.41 9.01 -8.97
CA PRO A 19 -1.73 8.37 -10.24
C PRO A 19 -3.23 8.48 -10.55
N GLU A 20 -3.60 8.42 -11.83
CA GLU A 20 -5.02 8.41 -12.24
C GLU A 20 -5.79 7.22 -11.63
N LYS A 21 -5.13 6.06 -11.55
CA LYS A 21 -5.69 4.84 -10.98
C LYS A 21 -4.68 4.17 -10.07
N SER A 22 -5.18 3.55 -9.01
CA SER A 22 -4.36 2.76 -8.09
C SER A 22 -4.28 1.29 -8.49
N ILE A 23 -3.40 0.54 -7.83
CA ILE A 23 -3.34 -0.92 -7.92
C ILE A 23 -3.82 -1.47 -6.59
N ILE A 24 -4.69 -2.48 -6.60
CA ILE A 24 -5.02 -3.28 -5.43
C ILE A 24 -4.41 -4.68 -5.57
N CYS A 25 -3.76 -5.16 -4.51
CA CYS A 25 -3.24 -6.52 -4.46
C CYS A 25 -3.92 -7.32 -3.34
N TYR A 26 -4.52 -8.46 -3.69
CA TYR A 26 -5.32 -9.29 -2.78
C TYR A 26 -4.58 -10.48 -2.16
N CYS A 27 -3.32 -10.72 -2.55
CA CYS A 27 -2.57 -11.86 -2.00
C CYS A 27 -2.48 -11.79 -0.47
N SER A 28 -2.40 -12.95 0.17
CA SER A 28 -2.38 -13.05 1.64
C SER A 28 -1.31 -12.17 2.32
N ASN A 29 -0.11 -12.02 1.75
CA ASN A 29 0.92 -11.13 2.30
C ASN A 29 0.55 -9.65 2.18
N CYS A 30 -0.12 -9.24 1.10
CA CYS A 30 -0.60 -7.87 0.95
C CYS A 30 -1.80 -7.58 1.85
N ARG A 31 -2.68 -8.57 2.10
CA ARG A 31 -3.72 -8.47 3.13
C ARG A 31 -3.13 -8.28 4.53
N ARG A 32 -2.15 -9.10 4.91
CA ARG A 32 -1.43 -8.96 6.20
C ARG A 32 -0.75 -7.61 6.32
N ALA A 33 -0.05 -7.16 5.28
CA ALA A 33 0.67 -5.89 5.31
C ALA A 33 -0.26 -4.67 5.28
N GLY A 34 -1.38 -4.74 4.55
CA GLY A 34 -2.36 -3.65 4.47
C GLY A 34 -3.40 -3.64 5.59
N SER A 35 -3.45 -4.70 6.41
CA SER A 35 -4.48 -4.93 7.43
C SER A 35 -5.91 -4.75 6.88
N SER A 36 -6.14 -5.21 5.64
CA SER A 36 -7.41 -5.03 4.93
C SER A 36 -7.62 -6.18 3.92
N MET A 37 -8.68 -6.08 3.11
CA MET A 37 -9.02 -7.04 2.06
C MET A 37 -7.95 -7.12 0.97
N GLY A 38 -7.06 -6.13 0.88
CA GLY A 38 -5.85 -6.11 0.06
C GLY A 38 -4.92 -4.97 0.49
N SER A 39 -3.91 -4.69 -0.33
CA SER A 39 -3.08 -3.49 -0.19
C SER A 39 -3.24 -2.61 -1.43
N ILE A 40 -3.66 -1.36 -1.24
CA ILE A 40 -3.58 -0.35 -2.29
C ILE A 40 -2.14 0.14 -2.41
N ILE A 41 -1.61 0.17 -3.63
CA ILE A 41 -0.26 0.62 -3.95
C ILE A 41 -0.24 1.51 -5.19
N TYR A 42 0.75 2.40 -5.23
CA TYR A 42 1.14 3.19 -6.40
C TYR A 42 2.53 2.77 -6.86
N SER A 43 2.85 2.90 -8.14
CA SER A 43 4.16 2.55 -8.70
C SER A 43 4.80 3.76 -9.41
N PRO A 44 5.07 4.87 -8.70
CA PRO A 44 5.78 6.02 -9.27
C PRO A 44 7.22 5.67 -9.62
N ASP A 45 7.89 6.53 -10.40
CA ASP A 45 9.34 6.44 -10.53
C ASP A 45 9.97 6.68 -9.15
N LYS A 46 10.97 5.86 -8.77
CA LYS A 46 11.65 5.98 -7.49
C LYS A 46 12.29 7.36 -7.30
N SER A 47 12.74 7.99 -8.38
CA SER A 47 13.34 9.33 -8.37
C SER A 47 12.34 10.45 -8.05
N GLU A 48 11.05 10.20 -8.21
CA GLU A 48 9.98 11.15 -7.91
C GLU A 48 9.45 11.04 -6.47
N VAL A 49 9.90 10.05 -5.70
CA VAL A 49 9.44 9.83 -4.33
C VAL A 49 10.44 10.40 -3.33
N THR A 50 9.98 11.33 -2.51
CA THR A 50 10.75 11.82 -1.36
C THR A 50 10.18 11.23 -0.08
N ILE A 51 11.02 10.63 0.77
CA ILE A 51 10.66 10.14 2.10
C ILE A 51 11.43 10.96 3.13
N ASN A 52 10.70 11.68 3.99
CA ASN A 52 11.24 12.45 5.10
C ASN A 52 10.97 11.69 6.41
N ASP A 53 12.05 11.29 7.09
CA ASP A 53 12.03 10.52 8.34
C ASP A 53 13.17 11.01 9.25
N PRO A 54 13.00 12.19 9.89
CA PRO A 54 14.07 12.83 10.67
C PRO A 54 14.48 12.02 11.91
N ASP A 55 13.57 11.19 12.43
CA ASP A 55 13.78 10.40 13.65
C ASP A 55 14.24 8.96 13.36
N GLY A 56 14.40 8.57 12.09
CA GLY A 56 14.85 7.24 11.70
C GLY A 56 13.87 6.11 12.05
N ASN A 57 12.57 6.39 11.99
CA ASN A 57 11.49 5.45 12.28
C ASN A 57 11.21 4.45 11.14
N LEU A 58 11.81 4.60 9.96
CA LEU A 58 11.60 3.69 8.83
C LEU A 58 12.36 2.37 9.07
N LYS A 59 11.61 1.29 9.30
CA LYS A 59 12.17 -0.06 9.42
C LYS A 59 11.83 -0.91 8.20
N SER A 60 12.69 -1.89 7.93
CA SER A 60 12.58 -2.80 6.79
C SER A 60 12.43 -4.24 7.26
N TYR A 61 11.54 -4.98 6.60
CA TYR A 61 11.35 -6.42 6.76
C TYR A 61 11.42 -7.09 5.39
N LYS A 62 12.24 -8.15 5.26
CA LYS A 62 12.33 -8.94 4.03
C LYS A 62 11.28 -10.06 4.07
N ASP A 63 10.24 -9.90 3.27
CA ASP A 63 9.18 -10.89 3.10
C ASP A 63 9.54 -11.79 1.92
N SER A 64 10.13 -12.96 2.20
CA SER A 64 10.55 -13.92 1.18
C SER A 64 9.51 -15.00 0.88
N ASP A 65 8.58 -15.26 1.80
CA ASP A 65 7.49 -16.21 1.62
C ASP A 65 6.29 -15.52 0.95
N THR A 66 6.44 -15.19 -0.34
CA THR A 66 5.39 -14.51 -1.11
C THR A 66 4.86 -15.40 -2.21
N LYS A 67 3.56 -15.25 -2.51
CA LYS A 67 2.90 -15.96 -3.61
C LYS A 67 3.55 -15.72 -4.99
N SER A 68 4.21 -14.57 -5.16
CA SER A 68 4.92 -14.25 -6.41
C SER A 68 6.27 -14.95 -6.56
N GLY A 69 6.79 -15.59 -5.51
CA GLY A 69 8.16 -16.10 -5.43
C GLY A 69 9.23 -15.02 -5.25
N ASN A 70 8.90 -13.73 -5.43
CA ASN A 70 9.84 -12.64 -5.19
C ASN A 70 9.98 -12.34 -3.70
N THR A 71 11.19 -11.99 -3.26
CA THR A 71 11.37 -11.34 -1.96
C THR A 71 10.96 -9.87 -2.06
N ILE A 72 10.04 -9.46 -1.18
CA ILE A 72 9.55 -8.08 -1.08
C ILE A 72 10.17 -7.44 0.16
N THR A 73 10.91 -6.33 -0.01
CA THR A 73 11.37 -5.53 1.14
C THR A 73 10.25 -4.57 1.53
N ARG A 74 9.59 -4.83 2.65
CA ARG A 74 8.51 -4.02 3.19
C ARG A 74 9.08 -2.99 4.15
N GLN A 75 8.81 -1.72 3.91
CA GLN A 75 9.21 -0.63 4.81
C GLN A 75 7.99 -0.03 5.50
N PHE A 76 8.08 0.14 6.81
CA PHE A 76 7.00 0.60 7.67
C PHE A 76 7.54 1.49 8.78
N CYS A 77 6.67 2.34 9.34
CA CYS A 77 7.00 3.15 10.51
C CYS A 77 7.06 2.26 11.76
N SER A 78 8.19 2.18 12.44
CA SER A 78 8.34 1.41 13.69
C SER A 78 7.49 1.94 14.84
N ASN A 79 7.15 3.23 14.82
CA ASN A 79 6.37 3.85 15.88
C ASN A 79 4.88 3.51 15.80
N CYS A 80 4.29 3.43 14.60
CA CYS A 80 2.86 3.21 14.43
C CYS A 80 2.48 2.00 13.56
N GLY A 81 3.44 1.23 13.06
CA GLY A 81 3.22 0.08 12.18
C GLY A 81 2.76 0.42 10.76
N CYS A 82 2.50 1.70 10.45
CA CYS A 82 1.99 2.12 9.15
C CYS A 82 2.94 1.71 8.01
N PRO A 83 2.45 0.94 7.01
CA PRO A 83 3.24 0.59 5.83
C PRO A 83 3.55 1.84 4.99
N ILE A 84 4.81 2.04 4.60
CA ILE A 84 5.24 3.18 3.79
C ILE A 84 5.44 2.76 2.34
N VAL A 85 6.33 1.80 2.09
CA VAL A 85 6.72 1.37 0.74
C VAL A 85 7.04 -0.12 0.72
N SER A 86 6.87 -0.77 -0.42
CA SER A 86 7.38 -2.12 -0.70
C SER A 86 8.31 -2.09 -1.91
N LEU A 87 9.49 -2.70 -1.79
CA LEU A 87 10.50 -2.76 -2.86
C LEU A 87 10.60 -4.18 -3.41
N VAL A 88 10.61 -4.31 -4.73
CA VAL A 88 10.76 -5.59 -5.45
C VAL A 88 11.75 -5.39 -6.59
N GLY A 89 12.97 -5.91 -6.44
CA GLY A 89 14.06 -5.58 -7.35
C GLY A 89 14.32 -4.07 -7.37
N SER A 90 14.25 -3.45 -8.55
CA SER A 90 14.37 -1.99 -8.72
C SER A 90 13.05 -1.23 -8.54
N LYS A 91 11.90 -1.92 -8.46
CA LYS A 91 10.58 -1.29 -8.40
C LYS A 91 10.23 -0.85 -6.99
N LEU A 92 9.61 0.32 -6.89
CA LEU A 92 9.07 0.89 -5.67
C LEU A 92 7.54 0.90 -5.75
N PHE A 93 6.90 0.33 -4.72
CA PHE A 93 5.46 0.37 -4.56
C PHE A 93 5.10 1.18 -3.31
N LEU A 94 4.63 2.39 -3.52
CA LEU A 94 4.24 3.29 -2.45
C LEU A 94 2.85 2.90 -1.91
N LYS A 95 2.64 2.96 -0.60
CA LYS A 95 1.38 2.55 0.01
C LYS A 95 0.33 3.64 -0.14
N GLY A 96 -0.80 3.30 -0.76
CA GLY A 96 -1.85 4.28 -1.06
C GLY A 96 -2.49 4.91 0.17
N GLY A 97 -2.62 4.13 1.25
CA GLY A 97 -3.19 4.58 2.54
C GLY A 97 -2.36 5.62 3.30
N LEU A 98 -1.23 6.07 2.76
CA LEU A 98 -0.50 7.22 3.29
C LEU A 98 -1.17 8.55 2.94
N PHE A 99 -2.02 8.57 1.93
CA PHE A 99 -2.61 9.77 1.34
C PHE A 99 -4.08 9.88 1.69
N GLU A 100 -4.57 11.11 1.85
CA GLU A 100 -5.97 11.39 2.18
C GLU A 100 -6.94 10.97 1.06
N GLN A 101 -6.48 11.01 -0.19
CA GLN A 101 -7.23 10.56 -1.36
C GLN A 101 -6.60 9.29 -1.93
N ILE A 102 -7.46 8.32 -2.21
CA ILE A 102 -7.07 7.06 -2.83
C ILE A 102 -7.78 6.96 -4.19
N PRO A 103 -7.05 7.09 -5.31
CA PRO A 103 -7.61 6.89 -6.64
C PRO A 103 -8.21 5.49 -6.79
N ILE A 104 -9.28 5.38 -7.57
CA ILE A 104 -9.96 4.10 -7.80
C ILE A 104 -8.97 3.04 -8.34
N PRO A 105 -9.05 1.77 -7.89
CA PRO A 105 -8.20 0.72 -8.44
C PRO A 105 -8.49 0.49 -9.93
N GLY A 106 -7.46 0.62 -10.77
CA GLY A 106 -7.50 0.31 -12.20
C GLY A 106 -6.91 -1.04 -12.57
N HIS A 107 -6.22 -1.68 -11.61
CA HIS A 107 -5.59 -2.98 -11.78
C HIS A 107 -5.69 -3.80 -10.49
N LYS A 108 -5.99 -5.09 -10.63
CA LYS A 108 -6.08 -6.07 -9.56
C LYS A 108 -4.93 -7.08 -9.69
N SER A 109 -4.04 -7.12 -8.72
CA SER A 109 -3.01 -8.16 -8.61
C SER A 109 -3.50 -9.30 -7.72
N PHE A 110 -3.29 -10.55 -8.15
CA PHE A 110 -3.84 -11.74 -7.52
C PHE A 110 -5.37 -11.67 -7.36
N ALA A 111 -6.07 -11.28 -8.44
CA ALA A 111 -7.51 -11.10 -8.47
C ALA A 111 -8.30 -12.36 -8.03
N GLU A 112 -7.72 -13.54 -8.21
CA GLU A 112 -8.30 -14.81 -7.76
C GLU A 112 -8.40 -14.94 -6.23
N GLU A 113 -7.70 -14.11 -5.45
CA GLU A 113 -7.83 -14.03 -3.99
C GLU A 113 -8.76 -12.90 -3.51
N GLU A 114 -9.41 -12.19 -4.42
CA GLU A 114 -10.44 -11.21 -4.07
C GLU A 114 -11.57 -11.90 -3.29
N PRO A 115 -11.87 -11.47 -2.05
CA PRO A 115 -12.99 -12.01 -1.30
C PRO A 115 -14.29 -11.96 -2.12
N SER A 116 -14.98 -13.09 -2.25
CA SER A 116 -16.21 -13.18 -3.04
C SER A 116 -17.35 -12.33 -2.50
N TRP A 117 -17.31 -11.99 -1.21
CA TRP A 117 -18.23 -11.09 -0.54
C TRP A 117 -17.84 -9.60 -0.67
N MET A 118 -16.79 -9.27 -1.44
CA MET A 118 -16.34 -7.89 -1.66
C MET A 118 -17.37 -7.07 -2.45
N SER A 119 -18.36 -6.61 -1.72
CA SER A 119 -19.44 -5.73 -2.10
C SER A 119 -19.92 -5.15 -0.77
N ILE A 120 -19.78 -3.85 -0.59
CA ILE A 120 -20.34 -3.19 0.58
C ILE A 120 -21.85 -3.20 0.36
N LEU A 121 -22.57 -3.99 1.15
CA LEU A 121 -24.02 -3.99 1.12
C LEU A 121 -24.48 -2.64 1.64
N GLU A 122 -25.28 -1.93 0.85
CA GLU A 122 -25.99 -0.76 1.37
C GLU A 122 -27.07 -1.24 2.37
N PRO A 123 -27.50 -0.41 3.33
CA PRO A 123 -28.52 -0.80 4.31
C PRO A 123 -29.83 -1.35 3.70
N ASP A 124 -30.11 -0.99 2.45
CA ASP A 124 -31.28 -1.43 1.68
C ASP A 124 -31.05 -2.70 0.85
N ASP A 125 -29.82 -3.23 0.79
CA ASP A 125 -29.46 -4.49 0.11
C ASP A 125 -29.83 -5.74 0.94
N LYS A 126 -30.95 -5.67 1.68
CA LYS A 126 -31.51 -6.82 2.39
C LYS A 126 -31.98 -7.89 1.41
N LYS A 127 -31.09 -8.84 1.12
CA LYS A 127 -31.44 -10.24 0.93
C LYS A 127 -30.50 -11.11 1.78
N ILE A 128 -30.80 -11.16 3.07
CA ILE A 128 -30.47 -12.31 3.92
C ILE A 128 -31.80 -13.00 4.22
#